data_AF-A0A7Y2H3P2-F1
#
_entry.id   AF-A0A7Y2H3P2-F1
#
_cell.length_a   1.000
_cell.length_b   1.000
_cell.length_c   1.000
_cell.angle_alpha   90.00
_cell.angle_beta   90.00
_cell.angle_gamma   90.00
#
_symmetry.space_group_name_H-M   'P 1'
#
loop_
_entity.id
_entity.type
_entity.pdbx_description
1 polymer ?
#
loop_
_entity_poly.entity_id
_entity_poly.type
_entity_poly.pdbx_seq_one_letter_code
_entity_poly.pdbx_strand_id
1 'polypeptide(L)' 'MRKHYDFDKMKGRRNPHTAKLKKQITIRLGVDVLDYFKELSEEVGIPYQNLINLYLRDCVASGRKPSLKWAS' A
#
# COMPACT_ATOMS: atom_id res chain seq x y z
N MET A 1 29.68 -15.62 17.40
CA MET A 1 29.89 -14.65 16.30
C MET A 1 30.29 -15.44 15.07
N ARG A 2 29.45 -15.50 14.01
CA ARG A 2 29.70 -16.39 12.86
C ARG A 2 30.74 -15.76 11.90
N LYS A 3 31.64 -16.62 11.42
CA LYS A 3 32.79 -16.29 10.58
C LYS A 3 32.35 -15.66 9.26
N HIS A 4 33.09 -14.62 8.88
CA HIS A 4 32.99 -13.78 7.69
C HIS A 4 32.27 -14.42 6.49
N TYR A 5 31.21 -13.76 6.03
CA TYR A 5 30.62 -14.00 4.71
C TYR A 5 31.48 -13.29 3.66
N ASP A 6 32.02 -14.05 2.71
CA ASP A 6 32.70 -13.54 1.52
C ASP A 6 31.63 -13.13 0.49
N PHE A 7 31.16 -11.88 0.59
CA PHE A 7 30.09 -11.36 -0.27
C PHE A 7 30.49 -11.30 -1.77
N ASP A 8 31.79 -11.37 -2.07
CA ASP A 8 32.34 -11.35 -3.43
C ASP A 8 32.07 -12.65 -4.21
N LYS A 9 31.92 -13.80 -3.52
CA LYS A 9 31.68 -15.11 -4.15
C LYS A 9 30.20 -15.50 -4.17
N MET A 10 29.33 -14.68 -3.60
CA MET A 10 27.91 -15.00 -3.47
C MET A 10 27.16 -14.59 -4.74
N LYS A 11 26.79 -15.56 -5.59
CA LYS A 11 25.86 -15.31 -6.71
C LYS A 11 24.53 -14.81 -6.13
N GLY A 12 24.27 -13.51 -6.26
CA GLY A 12 23.06 -12.86 -5.76
C GLY A 12 21.81 -13.54 -6.32
N ARG A 13 21.16 -14.40 -5.53
CA ARG A 13 19.83 -14.92 -5.85
C ARG A 13 18.85 -13.77 -5.65
N ARG A 14 18.15 -13.38 -6.72
CA ARG A 14 17.06 -12.39 -6.67
C ARG A 14 16.03 -12.91 -5.66
N ASN A 15 15.81 -12.16 -4.58
CA ASN A 15 14.91 -12.59 -3.52
C ASN A 15 13.49 -12.79 -4.11
N PRO A 16 12.92 -14.02 -4.07
CA PRO A 16 11.63 -14.35 -4.68
C PRO A 16 10.45 -13.59 -4.05
N HIS A 17 10.64 -12.97 -2.89
CA HIS A 17 9.63 -12.14 -2.22
C HIS A 17 9.61 -10.68 -2.69
N THR A 18 10.53 -10.28 -3.56
CA THR A 18 10.57 -8.90 -4.12
C THR A 18 9.33 -8.56 -4.94
N ALA A 19 8.65 -9.55 -5.52
CA ALA A 19 7.40 -9.33 -6.25
C ALA A 19 6.24 -8.85 -5.36
N LYS A 20 6.34 -9.02 -4.03
CA LYS A 20 5.33 -8.58 -3.05
C LYS A 20 5.64 -7.18 -2.47
N LEU A 21 6.68 -6.51 -2.96
CA LEU A 21 7.06 -5.17 -2.49
C LEU A 21 5.98 -4.16 -2.88
N LYS A 22 5.72 -3.21 -1.97
CA LYS A 22 4.84 -2.07 -2.23
C LYS A 22 5.37 -1.32 -3.45
N LYS A 23 4.54 -1.13 -4.47
CA LYS A 23 4.87 -0.27 -5.61
C LYS A 23 4.55 1.17 -5.22
N GLN A 24 5.54 2.04 -5.26
CA GLN A 24 5.32 3.48 -5.08
C GLN A 24 4.60 4.02 -6.33
N ILE A 25 3.43 4.62 -6.11
CA ILE A 25 2.63 5.24 -7.17
C ILE A 25 2.16 6.61 -6.70
N THR A 26 2.01 7.54 -7.64
CA THR A 26 1.39 8.84 -7.38
C THR A 26 -0.06 8.78 -7.83
N ILE A 27 -1.00 8.97 -6.90
CA ILE A 27 -2.43 9.01 -7.17
C ILE A 27 -2.92 10.44 -6.93
N ARG A 28 -3.72 10.98 -7.85
CA ARG A 28 -4.45 12.23 -7.61
C ARG A 28 -5.71 11.89 -6.81
N LEU A 29 -5.86 12.52 -5.65
CA LEU A 29 -7.02 12.37 -4.77
C LEU A 29 -7.72 13.71 -4.63
N GLY A 30 -9.04 13.67 -4.40
CA GLY A 30 -9.81 14.86 -4.02
C GLY A 30 -9.30 15.42 -2.69
N VAL A 31 -9.42 16.74 -2.52
CA VAL A 31 -9.01 17.43 -1.28
C VAL A 31 -9.87 16.96 -0.11
N ASP A 32 -11.17 16.82 -0.36
CA ASP A 32 -12.17 16.26 0.56
C ASP A 32 -11.80 14.85 1.05
N VAL A 33 -11.37 13.98 0.13
CA VAL A 33 -10.94 12.61 0.46
C VAL A 33 -9.68 12.64 1.32
N LEU A 34 -8.71 13.50 0.98
CA LEU A 34 -7.49 13.63 1.77
C LEU A 34 -7.76 14.12 3.19
N ASP A 35 -8.63 15.11 3.35
CA ASP A 35 -8.92 15.68 4.66
C ASP A 35 -9.67 14.68 5.55
N TYR A 36 -10.64 13.94 4.99
CA TYR A 36 -11.31 12.84 5.70
C TYR A 36 -10.31 11.79 6.25
N PHE A 37 -9.36 11.35 5.42
CA PHE A 37 -8.37 10.36 5.86
C PHE A 37 -7.33 10.93 6.83
N LYS A 38 -7.07 12.24 6.83
CA LYS A 38 -6.22 12.88 7.84
C LYS A 38 -6.91 12.90 9.20
N GLU A 39 -8.16 13.35 9.26
CA GLU A 39 -8.95 13.36 10.50
C GLU A 39 -9.05 11.93 11.07
N LEU A 40 -9.40 10.96 10.22
CA LEU A 40 -9.45 9.55 10.62
C LEU A 40 -8.07 9.01 11.09
N SER A 41 -6.97 9.53 10.54
CA SER A 41 -5.63 9.13 10.98
C SER A 41 -5.29 9.63 12.38
N GLU A 42 -5.79 10.80 12.76
CA GLU A 42 -5.61 11.37 14.11
C GLU A 42 -6.39 10.56 15.15
N GLU A 43 -7.59 10.10 14.82
CA GLU A 43 -8.42 9.27 15.69
C GLU A 43 -7.84 7.86 15.91
N VAL A 44 -7.39 7.21 14.83
CA VAL A 44 -6.95 5.80 14.85
C VAL A 44 -5.45 5.67 15.19
N GLY A 45 -4.68 6.76 15.08
CA GLY A 45 -3.24 6.78 15.33
C GLY A 45 -2.40 6.07 14.25
N ILE A 46 -2.96 5.85 13.06
CA ILE A 46 -2.29 5.21 11.92
C ILE A 46 -2.17 6.25 10.79
N PRO A 47 -1.01 6.40 10.14
CA PRO A 47 -0.84 7.37 9.04
C PRO A 47 -1.91 7.24 7.95
N TYR A 48 -2.46 8.37 7.49
CA TYR A 48 -3.51 8.42 6.47
C TYR A 48 -3.18 7.61 5.20
N GLN A 49 -1.91 7.58 4.77
CA GLN A 49 -1.47 6.78 3.62
C GLN A 49 -1.65 5.27 3.84
N ASN A 50 -1.39 4.79 5.06
CA ASN A 50 -1.60 3.39 5.41
C ASN A 50 -3.09 3.06 5.51
N LEU A 51 -3.91 3.99 6.03
CA LEU A 51 -5.37 3.84 6.08
C LEU A 51 -5.97 3.74 4.68
N ILE A 52 -5.59 4.64 3.76
CA ILE A 52 -6.03 4.58 2.36
C ILE A 52 -5.70 3.21 1.76
N ASN A 53 -4.48 2.73 1.93
CA ASN A 53 -4.07 1.43 1.42
C ASN A 53 -4.82 0.26 2.09
N LEU A 54 -5.17 0.37 3.37
CA LEU A 54 -5.96 -0.63 4.09
C LEU A 54 -7.38 -0.72 3.51
N TYR A 55 -8.04 0.43 3.31
CA TYR A 55 -9.37 0.49 2.72
C TYR A 55 -9.38 -0.02 1.28
N LEU A 56 -8.35 0.30 0.49
CA LEU A 56 -8.22 -0.26 -0.87
C LEU A 56 -8.07 -1.78 -0.85
N ARG A 57 -7.33 -2.35 0.11
CA ARG A 57 -7.23 -3.80 0.27
C ARG A 57 -8.55 -4.44 0.65
N ASP A 58 -9.31 -3.80 1.53
CA ASP A 58 -10.64 -4.27 1.89
C ASP A 58 -11.61 -4.22 0.72
N CYS A 59 -11.56 -3.17 -0.12
CA CYS A 59 -12.32 -3.10 -1.38
C CYS A 59 -11.98 -4.27 -2.33
N VAL A 60 -10.69 -4.65 -2.43
CA VAL A 60 -10.27 -5.81 -3.24
C VAL A 60 -10.77 -7.12 -2.64
N ALA A 61 -10.64 -7.29 -1.32
CA ALA A 61 -11.08 -8.50 -0.61
C ALA A 61 -12.60 -8.70 -0.69
N SER A 62 -13.37 -7.62 -0.59
CA SER A 62 -14.83 -7.63 -0.70
C SER A 62 -15.32 -7.69 -2.15
N GLY A 63 -14.44 -7.55 -3.15
CA GLY A 63 -14.82 -7.54 -4.56
C GLY A 63 -15.76 -6.39 -4.92
N ARG A 64 -15.73 -5.28 -4.16
CA ARG A 64 -16.61 -4.12 -4.37
C ARG A 64 -16.38 -3.54 -5.75
N LYS A 65 -17.45 -3.46 -6.54
CA LYS A 65 -17.46 -2.84 -7.87
C LYS A 65 -18.20 -1.50 -7.79
N PRO A 66 -17.68 -0.45 -8.45
CA PRO A 66 -18.42 0.81 -8.55
C PRO A 66 -19.78 0.58 -9.21
N SER A 67 -20.86 1.04 -8.57
CA SER A 67 -22.17 1.05 -9.20
C SER A 67 -22.23 2.25 -10.16
N LEU A 68 -21.86 2.04 -11.41
CA LEU A 68 -21.99 3.03 -12.48
C LEU A 68 -23.44 3.04 -12.98
N LYS A 69 -24.38 3.45 -12.13
CA LYS A 69 -25.69 3.89 -12.59
C LYS A 69 -25.56 5.37 -12.91
N TRP A 70 -25.12 5.69 -14.11
CA TRP A 70 -25.25 7.05 -14.61
C TRP A 70 -26.73 7.38 -14.69
N ALA A 71 -27.17 8.40 -13.95
CA ALA A 71 -28.47 9.01 -14.17
C ALA A 71 -28.48 9.53 -15.61
N SER A 72 -29.40 8.99 -16.43
CA SER A 72 -29.73 9.56 -17.74
C SER A 72 -30.45 10.90 -17.57
#